data_AF-A0A923BY83-F1
#
_entry.id   AF-A0A923BY83-F1
#
_cell.length_a   1.000
_cell.length_b   1.000
_cell.length_c   1.000
_cell.angle_alpha   90.00
_cell.angle_beta   90.00
_cell.angle_gamma   90.00
#
_symmetry.space_group_name_H-M   'P 1'
#
loop_
_entity.id
_entity.type
_entity.pdbx_description
1 polymer ?
#
loop_
_entity_poly.entity_id
_entity_poly.type
_entity_poly.pdbx_seq_one_letter_code
_entity_poly.pdbx_strand_id
1 'polypeptide(L)'
;MDNRNDLWRHVDASKERFIELSDRVWAIPEVCYTEKRSVAEHVAELQHQGFRITENVADIPTAVIGEAGEGGPVIAFLGEYDALPGLSQESGVAEHREIEVGGHGHGCGHNLLGSAALLAATAMK
;
A
#
# COMPACT_ATOMS: atom_id res chain seq x y z
N MET A 1 -27.77 16.21 10.17
CA MET A 1 -27.71 15.02 9.29
C MET A 1 -26.45 15.15 8.47
N ASP A 2 -25.55 14.18 8.57
CA ASP A 2 -24.36 14.12 7.73
C ASP A 2 -24.77 13.63 6.35
N ASN A 3 -24.73 14.49 5.34
CA ASN A 3 -25.14 14.18 3.96
C ASN A 3 -23.95 13.69 3.11
N ARG A 4 -22.81 13.34 3.74
CA ARG A 4 -21.67 12.77 3.01
C ARG A 4 -22.05 11.39 2.47
N ASN A 5 -21.59 11.09 1.25
CA ASN A 5 -21.68 9.77 0.65
C ASN A 5 -21.12 8.72 1.62
N ASP A 6 -21.81 7.60 1.81
CA ASP A 6 -21.41 6.52 2.73
C ASP A 6 -19.99 6.01 2.46
N LEU A 7 -19.50 6.13 1.22
CA LEU A 7 -18.10 5.89 0.84
C LEU A 7 -17.12 6.65 1.73
N TRP A 8 -17.37 7.93 2.02
CA TRP A 8 -16.49 8.74 2.87
C TRP A 8 -16.45 8.22 4.30
N ARG A 9 -17.55 7.63 4.78
CA ARG A 9 -17.60 7.02 6.12
C ARG A 9 -16.77 5.74 6.16
N HIS A 10 -16.74 4.96 5.08
CA HIS A 10 -15.91 3.76 4.97
C HIS A 10 -14.42 4.13 4.88
N VAL A 11 -14.09 5.19 4.14
CA VAL A 11 -12.74 5.76 4.12
C VAL A 11 -12.32 6.23 5.51
N ASP A 12 -13.13 7.08 6.17
CA ASP A 12 -12.84 7.62 7.50
C ASP A 12 -12.66 6.50 8.54
N ALA A 13 -13.50 5.46 8.50
CA ALA A 13 -13.45 4.33 9.42
C ALA A 13 -12.20 3.43 9.23
N SER A 14 -11.67 3.36 8.02
CA SER A 14 -10.51 2.51 7.70
C SER A 14 -9.18 3.26 7.70
N LYS A 15 -9.22 4.60 7.62
CA LYS A 15 -8.08 5.49 7.41
C LYS A 15 -6.88 5.18 8.31
N GLU A 16 -7.08 5.05 9.62
CA GLU A 16 -5.97 4.86 10.57
C GLU A 16 -5.16 3.60 10.26
N ARG A 17 -5.85 2.50 9.96
CA ARG A 17 -5.23 1.22 9.60
C ARG A 17 -4.38 1.30 8.34
N PHE A 18 -4.82 2.06 7.35
CA PHE A 18 -4.08 2.27 6.10
C PHE A 18 -2.94 3.27 6.25
N ILE A 19 -3.06 4.26 7.14
CA ILE A 19 -1.91 5.08 7.56
C ILE A 19 -0.84 4.17 8.17
N GLU A 20 -1.22 3.29 9.09
CA GLU A 20 -0.28 2.34 9.70
C GLU A 20 0.36 1.39 8.67
N LEU A 21 -0.39 0.90 7.67
CA LEU A 21 0.20 0.13 6.56
C LEU A 21 1.25 0.96 5.82
N SER A 22 0.95 2.22 5.50
CA SER A 22 1.88 3.11 4.82
C SER A 22 3.14 3.37 5.63
N ASP A 23 3.00 3.53 6.96
CA ASP A 23 4.12 3.74 7.87
C ASP A 23 4.99 2.48 8.00
N ARG A 24 4.37 1.29 8.06
CA ARG A 24 5.12 0.02 8.05
C ARG A 24 5.90 -0.17 6.76
N VAL A 25 5.29 0.12 5.60
CA VAL A 25 5.97 0.04 4.30
C VAL A 25 7.08 1.09 4.20
N TRP A 26 6.87 2.33 4.68
CA TRP A 26 7.92 3.35 4.75
C TRP A 26 9.18 2.86 5.47
N ALA A 27 9.00 2.11 6.56
CA ALA A 27 10.10 1.54 7.34
C ALA A 27 10.79 0.34 6.66
N ILE A 28 10.34 -0.08 5.47
CA ILE A 28 10.83 -1.24 4.73
C ILE A 28 11.14 -0.86 3.27
N PRO A 29 12.14 0.00 3.02
CA PRO A 29 12.44 0.47 1.68
C PRO A 29 13.16 -0.63 0.87
N GLU A 30 12.40 -1.51 0.23
CA GLU A 30 12.89 -2.58 -0.64
C GLU A 30 12.81 -2.15 -2.11
N VAL A 31 13.87 -2.38 -2.89
CA VAL A 31 13.92 -1.97 -4.31
C VAL A 31 13.16 -2.94 -5.22
N CYS A 32 13.00 -2.56 -6.49
CA CYS A 32 12.24 -3.31 -7.47
C CYS A 32 12.54 -4.83 -7.47
N TYR A 33 11.48 -5.64 -7.45
CA TYR A 33 11.49 -7.11 -7.38
C TYR A 33 12.07 -7.73 -6.11
N THR A 34 12.38 -6.92 -5.08
CA THR A 34 12.91 -7.40 -3.81
C THR A 34 11.99 -7.14 -2.61
N GLU A 35 10.77 -6.65 -2.88
CA GLU A 35 9.78 -6.13 -1.92
C GLU A 35 9.05 -7.22 -1.11
N LYS A 36 9.81 -8.18 -0.56
CA LYS A 36 9.27 -9.37 0.10
C LYS A 36 8.53 -9.04 1.39
N ARG A 37 9.01 -8.05 2.14
CA ARG A 37 8.36 -7.64 3.38
C ARG A 37 7.20 -6.70 3.07
N SER A 38 7.36 -5.79 2.11
CA SER A 38 6.28 -4.90 1.70
C SER A 38 5.09 -5.65 1.09
N VAL A 39 5.32 -6.66 0.24
CA VAL A 39 4.21 -7.50 -0.27
C VAL A 39 3.54 -8.30 0.85
N ALA A 40 4.30 -8.78 1.84
CA ALA A 40 3.73 -9.51 2.97
C ALA A 40 2.79 -8.63 3.81
N GLU A 41 3.13 -7.35 4.01
CA GLU A 41 2.25 -6.37 4.67
C GLU A 41 0.95 -6.14 3.87
N HIS A 42 1.03 -6.05 2.54
CA HIS A 42 -0.14 -5.90 1.68
C HIS A 42 -1.01 -7.16 1.64
N VAL A 43 -0.41 -8.35 1.59
CA VAL A 43 -1.12 -9.64 1.66
C VAL A 43 -1.84 -9.75 3.01
N ALA A 44 -1.18 -9.44 4.12
CA ALA A 44 -1.80 -9.47 5.44
C ALA A 44 -2.99 -8.51 5.53
N GLU A 45 -2.89 -7.32 4.93
CA GLU A 45 -3.98 -6.36 4.91
C GLU A 45 -5.14 -6.83 4.02
N LEU A 46 -4.86 -7.34 2.83
CA LEU A 46 -5.86 -7.95 1.95
C LEU A 46 -6.62 -9.09 2.65
N GLN A 47 -5.90 -9.95 3.39
CA GLN A 47 -6.48 -11.04 4.17
C GLN A 47 -7.40 -10.49 5.26
N HIS A 48 -6.94 -9.47 5.99
CA HIS A 48 -7.72 -8.84 7.05
C HIS A 48 -9.02 -8.24 6.52
N GLN A 49 -8.97 -7.57 5.36
CA GLN A 49 -10.15 -6.99 4.71
C GLN A 49 -11.03 -8.04 4.00
N GLY A 50 -10.63 -9.31 4.02
CA GLY A 50 -11.38 -10.43 3.47
C GLY A 50 -11.45 -10.42 1.94
N PHE A 51 -10.41 -9.97 1.26
CA PHE A 51 -10.26 -10.15 -0.19
C PHE A 51 -9.91 -11.60 -0.53
N ARG A 52 -10.26 -12.05 -1.73
CA ARG A 52 -9.68 -13.25 -2.33
C ARG A 52 -8.33 -12.86 -2.93
N ILE A 53 -7.29 -13.64 -2.64
CA ILE A 53 -5.91 -13.23 -2.92
C ILE A 53 -5.28 -14.17 -3.92
N THR A 54 -4.64 -13.60 -4.93
CA THR A 54 -3.73 -14.28 -5.83
C THR A 54 -2.33 -13.70 -5.67
N GLU A 55 -1.38 -14.50 -5.22
CA GLU A 55 0.03 -14.14 -5.06
C GLU A 55 0.86 -14.62 -6.25
N ASN A 56 2.09 -14.10 -6.40
CA ASN A 56 3.03 -14.45 -7.46
C ASN A 56 2.47 -14.20 -8.88
N VAL A 57 1.74 -13.10 -9.04
CA VAL A 57 1.07 -12.76 -10.31
C VAL A 57 2.11 -12.57 -11.41
N ALA A 58 1.85 -13.18 -12.58
CA ALA A 58 2.74 -13.13 -13.73
C ALA A 58 4.19 -13.58 -13.42
N ASP A 59 4.34 -14.58 -12.55
CA ASP A 59 5.64 -15.11 -12.10
C ASP A 59 6.51 -14.08 -11.36
N ILE A 60 5.92 -12.99 -10.86
CA ILE A 60 6.60 -11.98 -10.05
C ILE A 60 6.31 -12.28 -8.57
N PRO A 61 7.30 -12.74 -7.78
CA PRO A 61 7.04 -13.19 -6.40
C PRO A 61 6.50 -12.12 -5.46
N THR A 62 6.75 -10.86 -5.80
CA THR A 62 6.31 -9.70 -5.03
C THR A 62 5.08 -9.03 -5.63
N ALA A 63 4.38 -9.65 -6.57
CA ALA A 63 3.12 -9.14 -7.12
C ALA A 63 1.91 -9.88 -6.53
N VAL A 64 0.89 -9.11 -6.13
CA VAL A 64 -0.35 -9.62 -5.51
C VAL A 64 -1.58 -8.96 -6.11
N ILE A 65 -2.66 -9.72 -6.26
CA ILE A 65 -4.00 -9.24 -6.61
C ILE A 65 -4.98 -9.57 -5.47
N GLY A 66 -5.80 -8.59 -5.12
CA GLY A 66 -6.93 -8.73 -4.21
C GLY A 66 -8.26 -8.51 -4.92
N GLU A 67 -9.19 -9.46 -4.79
CA GLU A 67 -10.50 -9.39 -5.46
C GLU A 67 -11.66 -9.46 -4.45
N ALA A 68 -12.70 -8.68 -4.72
CA ALA A 68 -13.96 -8.70 -3.97
C ALA A 68 -15.16 -8.51 -4.92
N GLY A 69 -16.33 -8.97 -4.49
CA GLY A 69 -17.53 -9.03 -5.32
C GLY A 69 -17.64 -10.33 -6.15
N GLU A 70 -18.76 -10.47 -6.87
CA GLU A 70 -19.11 -11.70 -7.61
C GLU A 70 -19.55 -11.43 -9.08
N GLY A 71 -19.65 -10.17 -9.51
CA GLY A 71 -20.03 -9.80 -10.87
C GLY A 71 -20.13 -8.29 -11.10
N GLY A 72 -20.40 -7.89 -12.35
CA GLY A 72 -20.48 -6.49 -12.76
C GLY A 72 -19.23 -5.97 -13.48
N PRO A 73 -19.13 -4.64 -13.73
CA PRO A 73 -17.91 -4.06 -14.28
C PRO A 73 -16.74 -4.23 -13.30
N VAL A 74 -15.56 -4.53 -13.82
CA VAL A 74 -14.33 -4.66 -13.03
C VAL A 74 -13.66 -3.30 -12.90
N ILE A 75 -13.43 -2.86 -11.67
CA ILE A 75 -12.67 -1.65 -11.35
C ILE A 75 -11.37 -2.11 -10.68
N ALA A 76 -10.23 -1.74 -11.27
CA ALA A 76 -8.92 -2.05 -10.73
C ALA A 76 -8.31 -0.79 -10.09
N PHE A 77 -7.78 -0.95 -8.88
CA PHE A 77 -6.96 0.04 -8.20
C PHE A 77 -5.52 -0.47 -8.21
N LEU A 78 -4.60 0.29 -8.79
CA LEU A 78 -3.19 -0.07 -8.86
C LEU A 78 -2.45 0.57 -7.69
N GLY A 79 -1.80 -0.26 -6.89
CA GLY A 79 -0.86 0.15 -5.85
C GLY A 79 0.56 -0.28 -6.21
N GLU A 80 1.54 0.50 -5.74
CA GLU A 80 2.98 0.22 -5.87
C GLU A 80 3.59 0.29 -4.47
N TYR A 81 4.76 -0.31 -4.24
CA TYR A 81 5.42 -0.28 -2.92
C TYR A 81 6.93 -0.53 -2.99
N ASP A 82 7.56 -0.39 -4.15
CA ASP A 82 9.01 -0.40 -4.27
C ASP A 82 9.64 0.92 -3.84
N ALA A 83 10.89 0.85 -3.41
CA ALA A 83 11.72 1.98 -3.02
C ALA A 83 12.81 2.24 -4.08
N LEU A 84 13.51 3.35 -3.91
CA LEU A 84 14.62 3.74 -4.78
C LEU A 84 15.96 3.67 -4.03
N PRO A 85 17.06 3.33 -4.73
CA PRO A 85 18.39 3.31 -4.15
C PRO A 85 18.90 4.72 -3.83
N GLY A 86 19.62 4.88 -2.72
CA GLY A 86 20.25 6.14 -2.32
C GLY A 86 19.28 7.24 -1.87
N LEU A 87 18.01 6.89 -1.60
CA LEU A 87 16.98 7.82 -1.15
C LEU A 87 16.54 7.60 0.30
N SER A 88 17.41 7.05 1.15
CA SER A 88 17.13 6.94 2.60
C SER A 88 16.71 8.29 3.16
N GLN A 89 15.61 8.30 3.91
CA GLN A 89 15.03 9.53 4.42
C GLN A 89 14.26 9.29 5.73
N GLU A 90 14.45 10.19 6.69
CA GLU A 90 13.64 10.28 7.90
C GLU A 90 12.23 10.79 7.58
N SER A 91 11.21 10.05 8.01
CA SER A 91 9.81 10.41 7.79
C SER A 91 9.48 11.76 8.44
N GLY A 92 8.65 12.56 7.77
CA GLY A 92 8.18 13.85 8.30
C GLY A 92 9.23 14.96 8.34
N VAL A 93 10.46 14.71 7.87
CA VAL A 93 11.53 15.71 7.80
C VAL A 93 11.58 16.31 6.39
N ALA A 94 11.43 17.63 6.29
CA ALA A 94 11.39 18.36 5.02
C ALA A 94 12.78 18.71 4.45
N GLU A 95 13.85 18.29 5.12
CA GLU A 95 15.23 18.40 4.67
C GLU A 95 15.84 17.02 4.47
N HIS A 96 16.89 16.93 3.65
CA HIS A 96 17.58 15.67 3.41
C HIS A 96 18.21 15.16 4.70
N ARG A 97 17.74 14.00 5.17
CA ARG A 97 18.21 13.37 6.40
C ARG A 97 18.13 11.86 6.27
N GLU A 98 19.25 11.26 5.88
CA GLU A 98 19.36 9.82 5.75
C GLU A 98 19.28 9.13 7.12
N ILE A 99 18.50 8.05 7.21
CA ILE A 99 18.53 7.14 8.36
C ILE A 99 19.74 6.19 8.21
N GLU A 100 19.97 5.73 6.98
CA GLU A 100 21.09 4.90 6.58
C GLU A 100 21.80 5.59 5.40
N VAL A 101 23.08 5.90 5.56
CA VAL A 101 23.86 6.64 4.55
C VAL A 101 23.89 5.85 3.24
N GLY A 102 23.38 6.44 2.15
CA GLY A 102 23.26 5.79 0.84
C GLY A 102 22.21 4.66 0.77
N GLY A 103 21.42 4.48 1.84
CA GLY A 103 20.38 3.46 1.92
C GLY A 103 19.20 3.72 0.98
N HIS A 104 18.27 2.77 0.92
CA HIS A 104 17.07 2.88 0.10
C HIS A 104 16.00 3.76 0.78
N GLY A 105 15.07 4.30 -0.01
CA GLY A 105 13.90 4.98 0.55
C GLY A 105 12.79 5.22 -0.46
N HIS A 106 11.58 5.48 0.05
CA HIS A 106 10.39 5.75 -0.76
C HIS A 106 10.32 7.20 -1.25
N GLY A 107 11.33 7.62 -2.02
CA GLY A 107 11.38 8.99 -2.57
C GLY A 107 10.23 9.35 -3.51
N CYS A 108 9.59 8.35 -4.14
CA CYS A 108 8.40 8.53 -4.97
C CYS A 108 7.07 8.35 -4.19
N GLY A 109 7.12 8.04 -2.89
CA GLY A 109 5.91 7.85 -2.08
C GLY A 109 5.13 6.57 -2.37
N HIS A 110 5.79 5.51 -2.86
CA HIS A 110 5.10 4.25 -3.20
C HIS A 110 4.48 3.59 -1.95
N ASN A 111 5.05 3.78 -0.76
CA ASN A 111 4.40 3.40 0.49
C ASN A 111 3.00 4.03 0.68
N LEU A 112 2.75 5.21 0.13
CA LEU A 112 1.43 5.86 0.13
C LEU A 112 0.55 5.32 -1.00
N LEU A 113 1.11 5.13 -2.20
CA LEU A 113 0.37 4.62 -3.37
C LEU A 113 -0.22 3.23 -3.11
N GLY A 114 0.58 2.28 -2.62
CA GLY A 114 0.13 0.93 -2.29
C GLY A 114 -0.98 0.92 -1.24
N SER A 115 -0.76 1.63 -0.13
CA SER A 115 -1.74 1.69 0.96
C SER A 115 -3.03 2.42 0.55
N ALA A 116 -2.93 3.56 -0.14
CA ALA A 116 -4.09 4.34 -0.54
C ALA A 116 -4.94 3.65 -1.62
N ALA A 117 -4.30 2.92 -2.56
CA ALA A 117 -5.01 2.10 -3.53
C ALA A 117 -5.82 1.00 -2.84
N LEU A 118 -5.24 0.36 -1.81
CA LEU A 118 -5.93 -0.68 -1.04
C LEU A 118 -7.06 -0.10 -0.17
N LEU A 119 -6.88 1.08 0.41
CA LEU A 119 -7.95 1.81 1.09
C LEU A 119 -9.12 2.10 0.14
N ALA A 120 -8.83 2.58 -1.08
CA ALA A 120 -9.85 2.85 -2.08
C ALA A 120 -10.62 1.59 -2.46
N ALA A 121 -9.93 0.47 -2.71
CA ALA A 121 -10.55 -0.81 -3.00
C ALA A 121 -11.41 -1.31 -1.82
N THR A 122 -10.92 -1.13 -0.58
CA THR A 122 -11.61 -1.54 0.64
C THR A 122 -12.88 -0.71 0.88
N ALA A 123 -12.81 0.60 0.70
CA ALA A 123 -13.97 1.48 0.89
C ALA A 123 -15.05 1.30 -0.18
N MET A 124 -14.68 0.83 -1.37
CA MET A 124 -15.58 0.57 -2.50
C MET A 124 -16.24 -0.82 -2.48
N LYS A 125 -15.70 -1.75 -1.70
CA LYS A 125 -16.18 -3.15 -1.59
C LYS A 125 -17.50 -3.23 -0.81
#